data_AF-A0A6C0IJM9-F1
#
_entry.id   AF-A0A6C0IJM9-F1
#
_cell.length_a   1.000
_cell.length_b   1.000
_cell.length_c   1.000
_cell.angle_alpha   90.00
_cell.angle_beta   90.00
_cell.angle_gamma   90.00
#
_symmetry.space_group_name_H-M   'P 1'
#
loop_
_entity.id
_entity.type
_entity.pdbx_description
1 polymer ?
#
loop_
_entity_poly.entity_id
_entity_poly.type
_entity_poly.pdbx_seq_one_letter_code
_entity_poly.pdbx_strand_id
1 'polypeptide(L)'
;MNPDFFKKIDEIKKANDKIFNLSINKIETKKNIIFVYTPPKVGSTSLVSSLRISLSNTFSIIHIHDEIMLKFFTGIQNISINEIIQYNKYIGKNVYVIDIYRTQIERNISDFFENLACQHFNNSEENINNYNIDKIINRFNSIFPYLPYNDYYTELYNIPKLDNFDFNKKYLYQVVNNIHYIKLRLKDSSEWNKILTSLLGYEIVIINDYQTTNKIIGKLYDNFKKIYKIPSNLLDSIKKCKYLSYYYSEKERNEYLNTWESKVTSYFETYTKEQYDVYLKICLENQYLPNIDNNHYIDLGCLCKPCSIKRQELFQKAKNGTLISEKINHNDLVNEYNKKQLIISQNNKNNNKYPDKIRKINTQTNKSFNHAKMSATMQNIMNIKN
;
A
#
# COMPACT_ATOMS: atom_id res chain seq x y z
N MET A 1 23.46 10.89 15.59
CA MET A 1 23.12 11.45 14.26
C MET A 1 24.39 12.07 13.67
N ASN A 2 24.56 11.98 12.35
CA ASN A 2 25.73 12.51 11.63
C ASN A 2 25.75 14.06 11.75
N PRO A 3 26.90 14.73 12.00
CA PRO A 3 27.01 16.19 11.98
C PRO A 3 26.41 16.88 10.73
N ASP A 4 26.48 16.24 9.57
CA ASP A 4 25.90 16.77 8.32
C ASP A 4 24.37 16.82 8.33
N PHE A 5 23.72 16.01 9.16
CA PHE A 5 22.26 16.03 9.35
C PHE A 5 21.78 17.40 9.84
N PHE A 6 22.47 17.99 10.81
CA PHE A 6 22.08 19.28 11.39
C PHE A 6 22.31 20.44 10.42
N LYS A 7 23.28 20.33 9.50
CA LYS A 7 23.51 21.34 8.45
C LYS A 7 22.35 21.42 7.46
N LYS A 8 21.63 20.31 7.24
CA LYS A 8 20.52 20.21 6.28
C LYS A 8 19.13 20.21 6.92
N ILE A 9 19.03 20.44 8.22
CA ILE A 9 17.80 20.16 8.98
C ILE A 9 16.56 20.89 8.45
N ASP A 10 16.72 22.12 7.97
CA ASP A 10 15.63 22.90 7.39
C ASP A 10 15.17 22.37 6.04
N GLU A 11 16.09 21.88 5.21
CA GLU A 11 15.75 21.25 3.94
C GLU A 11 15.06 19.90 4.17
N ILE A 12 15.58 19.10 5.12
CA ILE A 12 14.97 17.83 5.52
C ILE A 12 13.56 18.06 6.06
N LYS A 13 13.37 19.08 6.91
CA LYS A 13 12.04 19.49 7.38
C LYS A 13 11.12 19.86 6.22
N LYS A 14 11.57 20.68 5.26
CA LYS A 14 10.75 21.05 4.09
C LYS A 14 10.36 19.83 3.25
N ALA A 15 11.28 18.89 3.03
CA ALA A 15 10.99 17.65 2.31
C ALA A 15 10.00 16.77 3.06
N ASN A 16 10.22 16.59 4.36
CA ASN A 16 9.32 15.90 5.26
C ASN A 16 7.90 16.49 5.17
N ASP A 17 7.77 17.81 5.38
CA ASP A 17 6.49 18.49 5.35
C ASP A 17 5.79 18.32 4.00
N LYS A 18 6.52 18.34 2.88
CA LYS A 18 5.91 18.07 1.56
C LYS A 18 5.39 16.64 1.43
N ILE A 19 6.10 15.62 1.90
CA ILE A 19 5.64 14.22 1.88
C ILE A 19 4.31 14.08 2.67
N PHE A 20 4.24 14.70 3.84
CA PHE A 20 3.04 14.63 4.69
C PHE A 20 1.91 15.55 4.22
N ASN A 21 2.22 16.72 3.65
CA ASN A 21 1.23 17.67 3.13
C ASN A 21 0.63 17.24 1.78
N LEU A 22 1.38 16.49 0.96
CA LEU A 22 0.81 15.79 -0.20
C LEU A 22 -0.20 14.71 0.23
N SER A 23 -0.10 14.25 1.48
CA SER A 23 -0.94 13.17 1.98
C SER A 23 -2.25 13.66 2.62
N ILE A 24 -2.33 14.81 3.32
CA ILE A 24 -3.58 15.30 3.96
C ILE A 24 -3.57 16.82 4.25
N ASN A 25 -4.73 17.47 4.06
CA ASN A 25 -5.10 18.78 4.63
C ASN A 25 -4.88 18.85 6.16
N LYS A 26 -3.87 19.59 6.64
CA LYS A 26 -3.73 20.17 8.01
C LYS A 26 -4.33 19.36 9.19
N ILE A 27 -4.17 18.04 9.22
CA ILE A 27 -4.46 17.23 10.40
C ILE A 27 -3.11 16.82 10.99
N GLU A 28 -2.98 17.05 12.29
CA GLU A 28 -1.82 16.77 13.12
C GLU A 28 -1.20 15.41 12.74
N THR A 29 0.07 15.42 12.30
CA THR A 29 0.74 14.19 11.88
C THR A 29 0.76 13.23 13.07
N LYS A 30 0.31 11.99 12.87
CA LYS A 30 0.25 11.00 13.95
C LYS A 30 1.62 10.80 14.60
N LYS A 31 1.63 10.38 15.87
CA LYS A 31 2.87 10.07 16.59
C LYS A 31 3.59 8.86 16.00
N ASN A 32 2.85 7.90 15.46
CA ASN A 32 3.40 6.68 14.87
C ASN A 32 3.45 6.77 13.34
N ILE A 33 4.58 6.36 12.76
CA ILE A 33 4.85 6.46 11.32
C ILE A 33 5.46 5.15 10.83
N ILE A 34 4.96 4.66 9.70
CA ILE A 34 5.52 3.52 8.98
C ILE A 34 6.02 4.01 7.62
N PHE A 35 7.30 3.82 7.37
CA PHE A 35 7.90 3.90 6.04
C PHE A 35 7.96 2.49 5.45
N VAL A 36 7.21 2.25 4.38
CA VAL A 36 7.44 1.10 3.50
C VAL A 36 8.46 1.58 2.47
N TYR A 37 9.75 1.30 2.71
CA TYR A 37 10.84 1.79 1.89
C TYR A 37 11.55 0.63 1.19
N THR A 38 11.03 0.20 0.05
CA THR A 38 11.43 -1.07 -0.56
C THR A 38 11.83 -0.86 -2.03
N PRO A 39 12.68 -1.71 -2.62
CA PRO A 39 12.86 -1.69 -4.07
C PRO A 39 11.51 -1.96 -4.78
N PRO A 40 11.36 -1.58 -6.06
CA PRO A 40 10.14 -1.86 -6.80
C PRO A 40 9.95 -3.38 -6.99
N LYS A 41 8.68 -3.77 -7.21
CA LYS A 41 8.25 -5.13 -7.57
C LYS A 41 8.51 -6.21 -6.53
N VAL A 42 8.45 -5.84 -5.26
CA VAL A 42 8.53 -6.78 -4.13
C VAL A 42 7.20 -7.05 -3.43
N GLY A 43 6.07 -6.61 -3.99
CA GLY A 43 4.74 -6.76 -3.38
C GLY A 43 4.41 -5.68 -2.34
N SER A 44 5.13 -4.56 -2.35
CA SER A 44 4.92 -3.46 -1.40
C SER A 44 3.55 -2.79 -1.55
N THR A 45 2.95 -2.78 -2.73
CA THR A 45 1.62 -2.19 -2.97
C THR A 45 0.54 -2.86 -2.14
N SER A 46 0.46 -4.19 -2.19
CA SER A 46 -0.49 -4.96 -1.40
C SER A 46 -0.23 -4.80 0.10
N LEU A 47 1.04 -4.74 0.52
CA LEU A 47 1.37 -4.40 1.91
C LEU A 47 0.87 -3.00 2.30
N VAL A 48 1.09 -1.99 1.47
CA VAL A 48 0.68 -0.60 1.75
C VAL A 48 -0.84 -0.49 1.83
N SER A 49 -1.57 -1.12 0.92
CA SER A 49 -3.04 -1.19 0.97
C SER A 49 -3.52 -1.87 2.26
N SER A 50 -2.88 -2.99 2.64
CA SER A 50 -3.16 -3.73 3.88
C SER A 50 -2.95 -2.86 5.13
N LEU A 51 -1.81 -2.18 5.21
CA LEU A 51 -1.48 -1.27 6.30
C LEU A 51 -2.43 -0.08 6.32
N ARG A 52 -2.76 0.52 5.17
CA ARG A 52 -3.67 1.67 5.11
C ARG A 52 -5.06 1.30 5.58
N ILE A 53 -5.61 0.18 5.12
CA ILE A 53 -6.93 -0.29 5.55
C ILE A 53 -6.95 -0.60 7.05
N SER A 54 -5.88 -1.21 7.58
CA SER A 54 -5.83 -1.65 8.98
C SER A 54 -5.45 -0.55 9.97
N LEU A 55 -4.55 0.37 9.60
CA LEU A 55 -3.82 1.24 10.53
C LEU A 55 -3.92 2.74 10.23
N SER A 56 -4.66 3.17 9.20
CA SER A 56 -4.79 4.61 8.87
C SER A 56 -5.48 5.45 9.94
N ASN A 57 -5.93 4.90 11.06
CA ASN A 57 -6.37 5.69 12.22
C ASN A 57 -5.25 5.92 13.25
N THR A 58 -4.22 5.08 13.27
CA THR A 58 -3.18 5.04 14.31
C THR A 58 -1.77 5.34 13.79
N PHE A 59 -1.48 5.03 12.53
CA PHE A 59 -0.20 5.29 11.88
C PHE A 59 -0.33 6.18 10.64
N SER A 60 0.68 7.00 10.39
CA SER A 60 0.91 7.57 9.07
C SER A 60 1.73 6.59 8.23
N ILE A 61 1.29 6.27 7.02
CA ILE A 61 1.92 5.25 6.17
C ILE A 61 2.46 5.90 4.91
N ILE A 62 3.79 5.90 4.79
CA ILE A 62 4.51 6.43 3.64
C ILE A 62 5.05 5.24 2.85
N HIS A 63 4.87 5.28 1.53
CA HIS A 63 5.45 4.31 0.63
C HIS A 63 6.37 5.02 -0.36
N ILE A 64 7.60 4.56 -0.44
CA ILE A 64 8.62 5.15 -1.28
C ILE A 64 9.60 4.09 -1.77
N HIS A 65 10.05 4.22 -3.02
CA HIS A 65 10.95 3.25 -3.65
C HIS A 65 12.39 3.72 -3.73
N ASP A 66 12.64 5.01 -3.92
CA ASP A 66 13.97 5.56 -4.12
C ASP A 66 13.98 7.09 -4.00
N GLU A 67 15.18 7.66 -4.07
CA GLU A 67 15.40 9.10 -4.00
C GLU A 67 14.86 9.85 -5.23
N ILE A 68 14.66 9.16 -6.36
CA ILE A 68 14.06 9.76 -7.55
C ILE A 68 12.58 10.05 -7.28
N MET A 69 11.86 9.09 -6.70
CA MET A 69 10.49 9.23 -6.24
C MET A 69 10.39 10.30 -5.14
N LEU A 70 11.36 10.37 -4.22
CA LEU A 70 11.42 11.44 -3.22
C LEU A 70 11.51 12.82 -3.89
N LYS A 71 12.44 12.97 -4.84
CA LYS A 71 12.66 14.22 -5.56
C LYS A 71 11.42 14.60 -6.37
N PHE A 72 10.74 13.64 -6.99
CA PHE A 72 9.50 13.88 -7.72
C PHE A 72 8.41 14.46 -6.81
N PHE A 73 8.21 13.87 -5.63
CA PHE A 73 7.19 14.37 -4.69
C PHE A 73 7.56 15.70 -4.04
N THR A 74 8.82 15.88 -3.66
CA THR A 74 9.22 17.04 -2.85
C THR A 74 9.76 18.20 -3.68
N GLY A 75 10.25 17.95 -4.89
CA GLY A 75 11.03 18.89 -5.70
C GLY A 75 12.36 19.31 -5.06
N ILE A 76 12.77 18.68 -3.94
CA ILE A 76 13.99 19.02 -3.22
C ILE A 76 15.08 18.03 -3.63
N GLN A 77 16.29 18.56 -3.85
CA GLN A 77 17.47 17.79 -4.22
C GLN A 77 18.34 17.56 -2.97
N ASN A 78 19.22 16.56 -3.01
CA ASN A 78 20.27 16.32 -2.01
C ASN A 78 19.81 15.92 -0.59
N ILE A 79 18.57 15.42 -0.48
CA ILE A 79 18.04 14.77 0.71
C ILE A 79 17.79 13.30 0.39
N SER A 80 18.14 12.44 1.34
CA SER A 80 17.86 11.02 1.32
C SER A 80 16.62 10.67 2.14
N ILE A 81 16.00 9.54 1.81
CA ILE A 81 14.90 8.94 2.57
C ILE A 81 15.34 8.62 3.99
N ASN A 82 16.58 8.15 4.18
CA ASN A 82 17.13 7.90 5.51
C ASN A 82 17.21 9.16 6.37
N GLU A 83 17.58 10.32 5.78
CA GLU A 83 17.56 11.60 6.51
C GLU A 83 16.13 11.95 6.95
N ILE A 84 15.11 11.68 6.13
CA ILE A 84 13.69 11.91 6.51
C ILE A 84 13.24 10.95 7.62
N ILE A 85 13.62 9.67 7.54
CA ILE A 85 13.33 8.67 8.59
C ILE A 85 13.96 9.13 9.91
N GLN A 86 15.24 9.52 9.89
CA GLN A 86 15.96 10.02 11.06
C GLN A 86 15.35 11.32 11.60
N TYR A 87 14.89 12.22 10.73
CA TYR A 87 14.22 13.46 11.13
C TYR A 87 12.90 13.22 11.84
N ASN A 88 12.07 12.30 11.36
CA ASN A 88 10.85 11.93 12.08
C ASN A 88 11.17 11.40 13.47
N LYS A 89 12.24 10.63 13.60
CA LYS A 89 12.69 10.17 14.91
C LYS A 89 13.17 11.32 15.80
N TYR A 90 13.96 12.24 15.24
CA TYR A 90 14.48 13.42 15.92
C TYR A 90 13.37 14.28 16.55
N ILE A 91 12.26 14.48 15.82
CA ILE A 91 11.10 15.24 16.32
C ILE A 91 10.16 14.42 17.25
N GLY A 92 10.61 13.26 17.73
CA GLY A 92 9.91 12.47 18.76
C GLY A 92 8.85 11.50 18.24
N LYS A 93 8.83 11.16 16.95
CA LYS A 93 7.90 10.15 16.40
C LYS A 93 8.37 8.72 16.71
N ASN A 94 7.41 7.81 16.73
CA ASN A 94 7.66 6.37 16.74
C ASN A 94 7.75 5.90 15.28
N VAL A 95 8.96 5.55 14.84
CA VAL A 95 9.25 5.30 13.42
C VAL A 95 9.50 3.83 13.19
N TYR A 96 8.77 3.26 12.24
CA TYR A 96 8.93 1.92 11.71
C TYR A 96 9.35 2.00 10.24
N VAL A 97 10.29 1.17 9.83
CA VAL A 97 10.74 1.02 8.45
C VAL A 97 10.54 -0.44 8.07
N ILE A 98 9.72 -0.69 7.04
CA ILE A 98 9.44 -2.03 6.55
C ILE A 98 10.05 -2.18 5.16
N ASP A 99 10.87 -3.22 5.01
CA ASP A 99 11.46 -3.67 3.76
C ASP A 99 11.00 -5.09 3.40
N ILE A 100 10.98 -5.42 2.12
CA ILE A 100 10.55 -6.72 1.60
C ILE A 100 11.62 -7.28 0.67
N TYR A 101 12.06 -8.50 0.95
CA TYR A 101 12.85 -9.30 0.04
C TYR A 101 11.96 -10.09 -0.91
N ARG A 102 12.29 -10.07 -2.20
CA ARG A 102 11.77 -10.97 -3.23
C ARG A 102 12.94 -11.63 -3.96
N THR A 103 12.80 -12.90 -4.29
CA THR A 103 13.78 -13.64 -5.08
C THR A 103 13.98 -13.03 -6.45
N GLN A 104 15.22 -13.11 -6.94
CA GLN A 104 15.68 -12.28 -8.04
C GLN A 104 14.99 -12.63 -9.37
N ILE A 105 14.76 -13.91 -9.67
CA ILE A 105 14.11 -14.30 -10.93
C ILE A 105 12.68 -13.74 -10.98
N GLU A 106 11.88 -13.98 -9.94
CA GLU A 106 10.49 -13.52 -9.89
C GLU A 106 10.38 -11.99 -9.87
N ARG A 107 11.32 -11.30 -9.21
CA ARG A 107 11.39 -9.84 -9.23
C ARG A 107 11.74 -9.33 -10.63
N ASN A 108 12.75 -9.90 -11.27
CA ASN A 108 13.17 -9.55 -12.63
C ASN A 108 12.04 -9.72 -13.64
N ILE A 109 11.33 -10.85 -13.60
CA ILE A 109 10.16 -11.06 -14.47
C ILE A 109 9.10 -10.00 -14.18
N SER A 110 8.82 -9.71 -12.91
CA SER A 110 7.81 -8.72 -12.54
C SER A 110 8.17 -7.29 -12.96
N ASP A 111 9.46 -6.93 -12.93
CA ASP A 111 9.97 -5.62 -13.34
C ASP A 111 9.97 -5.47 -14.87
N PHE A 112 10.44 -6.50 -15.57
CA PHE A 112 10.38 -6.56 -17.03
C PHE A 112 8.96 -6.42 -17.55
N PHE A 113 7.99 -7.11 -16.94
CA PHE A 113 6.59 -7.03 -17.36
C PHE A 113 5.91 -5.70 -16.99
N GLU A 114 6.40 -4.99 -15.98
CA GLU A 114 5.92 -3.64 -15.70
C GLU A 114 6.29 -2.68 -16.83
N ASN A 115 7.53 -2.77 -17.29
CA ASN A 115 8.09 -1.85 -18.26
C ASN A 115 7.98 -2.38 -19.71
N LEU A 116 7.24 -3.48 -19.91
CA LEU A 116 7.18 -4.20 -21.18
C LEU A 116 6.68 -3.32 -22.32
N ALA A 117 5.55 -2.66 -22.07
CA ALA A 117 4.86 -1.83 -23.05
C ALA A 117 5.57 -0.51 -23.30
N CYS A 118 5.82 0.26 -22.24
CA CYS A 118 6.34 1.61 -22.36
C CYS A 118 7.85 1.65 -22.69
N GLN A 119 8.65 0.74 -22.14
CA GLN A 119 10.11 0.79 -22.26
C GLN A 119 10.63 -0.26 -23.23
N HIS A 120 10.27 -1.53 -23.07
CA HIS A 120 10.95 -2.60 -23.78
C HIS A 120 10.51 -2.78 -25.23
N PHE A 121 9.22 -2.56 -25.52
CA PHE A 121 8.65 -2.71 -26.87
C PHE A 121 8.04 -1.43 -27.43
N ASN A 122 7.85 -0.40 -26.60
CA ASN A 122 7.29 0.90 -26.99
C ASN A 122 6.00 0.75 -27.82
N ASN A 123 5.05 -0.01 -27.28
CA ASN A 123 3.79 -0.36 -27.92
C ASN A 123 2.70 -0.58 -26.86
N SER A 124 1.43 -0.63 -27.26
CA SER A 124 0.32 -0.83 -26.31
C SER A 124 0.32 -2.24 -25.72
N GLU A 125 -0.22 -2.38 -24.51
CA GLU A 125 -0.33 -3.69 -23.84
C GLU A 125 -1.20 -4.67 -24.67
N GLU A 126 -2.25 -4.18 -25.33
CA GLU A 126 -3.13 -4.96 -26.21
C GLU A 126 -2.37 -5.54 -27.40
N ASN A 127 -1.49 -4.77 -28.04
CA ASN A 127 -0.71 -5.22 -29.18
C ASN A 127 0.36 -6.23 -28.76
N ILE A 128 1.03 -5.99 -27.63
CA ILE A 128 2.11 -6.86 -27.14
C ILE A 128 1.58 -8.23 -26.71
N ASN A 129 0.33 -8.32 -26.24
CA ASN A 129 -0.32 -9.60 -25.94
C ASN A 129 -0.35 -10.57 -27.14
N ASN A 130 -0.23 -10.06 -28.36
CA ASN A 130 -0.21 -10.86 -29.59
C ASN A 130 1.21 -11.19 -30.09
N TYR A 131 2.26 -10.76 -29.38
CA TYR A 131 3.63 -11.03 -29.79
C TYR A 131 3.99 -12.49 -29.58
N ASN A 132 4.88 -13.01 -30.44
CA ASN A 132 5.47 -14.32 -30.22
C ASN A 132 6.22 -14.33 -28.87
N ILE A 133 5.91 -15.33 -28.03
CA ILE A 133 6.50 -15.49 -26.71
C ILE A 133 8.03 -15.60 -26.74
N ASP A 134 8.60 -16.20 -27.79
CA ASP A 134 10.05 -16.34 -27.94
C ASP A 134 10.74 -14.98 -28.08
N LYS A 135 10.07 -14.01 -28.72
CA LYS A 135 10.57 -12.63 -28.82
C LYS A 135 10.64 -11.97 -27.43
N ILE A 136 9.65 -12.22 -26.59
CA ILE A 136 9.59 -11.72 -25.22
C ILE A 136 10.66 -12.37 -24.35
N ILE A 137 10.82 -13.70 -24.45
CA ILE A 137 11.84 -14.48 -23.75
C ILE A 137 13.25 -14.06 -24.16
N ASN A 138 13.50 -13.91 -25.46
CA ASN A 138 14.79 -13.45 -25.96
C ASN A 138 15.13 -12.07 -25.39
N ARG A 139 14.19 -11.11 -25.46
CA ARG A 139 14.39 -9.76 -24.90
C ARG A 139 14.68 -9.80 -23.40
N PHE A 140 13.93 -10.59 -22.63
CA PHE A 140 14.13 -10.75 -21.19
C PHE A 140 15.52 -11.30 -20.87
N ASN A 141 15.93 -12.39 -21.53
CA ASN A 141 17.24 -13.00 -21.30
C ASN A 141 18.38 -12.06 -21.69
N SER A 142 18.26 -11.30 -22.79
CA SER A 142 19.29 -10.35 -23.23
C SER A 142 19.61 -9.29 -22.19
N ILE A 143 18.61 -8.83 -21.43
CA ILE A 143 18.78 -7.75 -20.44
C ILE A 143 18.92 -8.25 -18.99
N PHE A 144 18.70 -9.54 -18.75
CA PHE A 144 18.62 -10.12 -17.39
C PHE A 144 19.75 -9.68 -16.43
N PRO A 145 21.03 -9.65 -16.85
CA PRO A 145 22.13 -9.26 -15.95
C PRO A 145 22.06 -7.81 -15.47
N TYR A 146 21.33 -6.95 -16.19
CA TYR A 146 21.23 -5.51 -15.91
C TYR A 146 19.94 -5.14 -15.18
N LEU A 147 19.05 -6.12 -14.93
CA LEU A 147 17.89 -5.90 -14.10
C LEU A 147 18.32 -5.70 -12.63
N PRO A 148 17.78 -4.70 -11.91
CA PRO A 148 18.29 -4.30 -10.61
C PRO A 148 18.34 -5.46 -9.60
N TYR A 149 19.34 -5.52 -8.74
CA TYR A 149 19.52 -6.57 -7.73
C TYR A 149 20.06 -5.99 -6.42
N ASN A 150 19.30 -5.06 -5.83
CA ASN A 150 19.73 -4.34 -4.64
C ASN A 150 18.89 -4.77 -3.43
N ASP A 151 19.53 -4.84 -2.27
CA ASP A 151 18.87 -5.14 -0.99
C ASP A 151 19.00 -3.93 -0.07
N TYR A 152 17.92 -3.14 0.04
CA TYR A 152 17.96 -1.87 0.75
C TYR A 152 18.31 -2.03 2.23
N TYR A 153 17.81 -3.10 2.84
CA TYR A 153 18.07 -3.42 4.24
C TYR A 153 19.57 -3.53 4.56
N THR A 154 20.34 -4.21 3.72
CA THR A 154 21.78 -4.39 3.94
C THR A 154 22.65 -3.32 3.28
N GLU A 155 22.18 -2.66 2.23
CA GLU A 155 23.00 -1.75 1.42
C GLU A 155 22.70 -0.26 1.64
N LEU A 156 21.45 0.12 1.96
CA LEU A 156 21.03 1.52 1.97
C LEU A 156 20.76 2.06 3.37
N TYR A 157 20.22 1.26 4.29
CA TYR A 157 19.71 1.79 5.56
C TYR A 157 20.79 2.23 6.55
N ASN A 158 22.07 1.90 6.29
CA ASN A 158 23.20 2.18 7.18
C ASN A 158 22.97 1.64 8.61
N ILE A 159 22.41 0.44 8.71
CA ILE A 159 22.16 -0.27 9.97
C ILE A 159 23.11 -1.45 10.12
N PRO A 160 23.42 -1.90 11.35
CA PRO A 160 24.19 -3.11 11.57
C PRO A 160 23.55 -4.30 10.86
N LYS A 161 24.39 -5.09 10.18
CA LYS A 161 23.97 -6.33 9.54
C LYS A 161 23.79 -7.41 10.61
N LEU A 162 22.70 -8.14 10.55
CA LEU A 162 22.49 -9.34 11.37
C LEU A 162 23.13 -10.55 10.68
N ASP A 163 23.56 -11.54 11.46
CA ASP A 163 24.26 -12.70 10.88
C ASP A 163 23.32 -13.60 10.07
N ASN A 164 22.11 -13.82 10.57
CA ASN A 164 21.16 -14.78 10.00
C ASN A 164 19.74 -14.24 9.97
N PHE A 165 18.99 -14.67 8.96
CA PHE A 165 17.53 -14.51 8.92
C PHE A 165 16.84 -15.49 9.88
N ASP A 166 15.85 -15.03 10.64
CA ASP A 166 15.08 -15.89 11.53
C ASP A 166 14.00 -16.63 10.72
N PHE A 167 14.31 -17.86 10.31
CA PHE A 167 13.43 -18.70 9.50
C PHE A 167 12.18 -19.18 10.26
N ASN A 168 12.23 -19.21 11.60
CA ASN A 168 11.09 -19.62 12.42
C ASN A 168 10.08 -18.47 12.54
N LYS A 169 10.57 -17.26 12.83
CA LYS A 169 9.73 -16.06 12.89
C LYS A 169 9.33 -15.56 11.50
N LYS A 170 10.13 -15.88 10.47
CA LYS A 170 9.95 -15.46 9.06
C LYS A 170 10.10 -13.95 8.82
N TYR A 171 10.82 -13.25 9.69
CA TYR A 171 11.18 -11.83 9.51
C TYR A 171 12.47 -11.48 10.24
N LEU A 172 13.11 -10.37 9.86
CA LEU A 172 14.09 -9.69 10.71
C LEU A 172 13.44 -8.51 11.40
N TYR A 173 13.83 -8.29 12.65
CA TYR A 173 13.43 -7.12 13.42
C TYR A 173 14.62 -6.62 14.23
N GLN A 174 14.95 -5.35 14.07
CA GLN A 174 15.96 -4.70 14.89
C GLN A 174 15.57 -3.26 15.22
N VAL A 175 16.04 -2.78 16.37
CA VAL A 175 15.85 -1.39 16.79
C VAL A 175 17.21 -0.70 16.77
N VAL A 176 17.36 0.30 15.91
CA VAL A 176 18.61 1.05 15.76
C VAL A 176 18.29 2.53 15.94
N ASN A 177 18.96 3.20 16.88
CA ASN A 177 18.67 4.59 17.23
C ASN A 177 17.18 4.85 17.54
N ASN A 178 16.52 3.88 18.20
CA ASN A 178 15.10 3.89 18.52
C ASN A 178 14.17 4.01 17.29
N ILE A 179 14.63 3.53 16.13
CA ILE A 179 13.86 3.30 14.90
C ILE A 179 13.72 1.79 14.72
N HIS A 180 12.51 1.32 14.44
CA HIS A 180 12.18 -0.09 14.27
C HIS A 180 12.34 -0.50 12.80
N TYR A 181 13.24 -1.41 12.49
CA TYR A 181 13.47 -1.92 11.13
C TYR A 181 12.95 -3.36 11.02
N ILE A 182 12.04 -3.59 10.07
CA ILE A 182 11.39 -4.87 9.81
C ILE A 182 11.75 -5.31 8.39
N LYS A 183 12.30 -6.52 8.23
CA LYS A 183 12.52 -7.14 6.91
C LYS A 183 11.59 -8.35 6.76
N LEU A 184 10.75 -8.32 5.73
CA LEU A 184 9.85 -9.41 5.36
C LEU A 184 10.37 -10.14 4.11
N ARG A 185 9.85 -11.34 3.85
CA ARG A 185 10.01 -12.03 2.56
C ARG A 185 8.66 -12.12 1.86
N LEU A 186 8.60 -11.84 0.56
CA LEU A 186 7.35 -11.94 -0.21
C LEU A 186 6.79 -13.36 -0.25
N LYS A 187 7.66 -14.39 -0.20
CA LYS A 187 7.24 -15.81 -0.13
C LYS A 187 6.38 -16.12 1.10
N ASP A 188 6.54 -15.34 2.17
CA ASP A 188 5.83 -15.51 3.44
C ASP A 188 4.65 -14.52 3.57
N SER A 189 4.19 -13.95 2.46
CA SER A 189 3.11 -12.95 2.46
C SER A 189 1.80 -13.44 3.06
N SER A 190 1.55 -14.75 3.04
CA SER A 190 0.42 -15.39 3.73
C SER A 190 0.48 -15.28 5.26
N GLU A 191 1.66 -15.01 5.85
CA GLU A 191 1.85 -14.86 7.30
C GLU A 191 2.04 -13.39 7.72
N TRP A 192 2.04 -12.44 6.77
CA TRP A 192 2.28 -11.04 7.07
C TRP A 192 1.27 -10.44 8.04
N ASN A 193 0.00 -10.87 8.01
CA ASN A 193 -0.99 -10.43 8.99
C ASN A 193 -0.55 -10.77 10.42
N LYS A 194 -0.19 -12.03 10.68
CA LYS A 194 0.21 -12.48 12.01
C LYS A 194 1.50 -11.79 12.46
N ILE A 195 2.50 -11.73 11.57
CA ILE A 195 3.80 -11.09 11.85
C ILE A 195 3.60 -9.62 12.22
N LEU A 196 2.92 -8.86 11.36
CA LEU A 196 2.77 -7.41 11.55
C LEU A 196 1.80 -7.10 12.70
N THR A 197 0.77 -7.91 12.92
CA THR A 197 -0.10 -7.75 14.09
C THR A 197 0.67 -7.93 15.39
N SER A 198 1.53 -8.94 15.46
CA SER A 198 2.40 -9.15 16.63
C SER A 198 3.39 -8.00 16.83
N LEU A 199 3.97 -7.45 15.77
CA LEU A 199 5.00 -6.41 15.86
C LEU A 199 4.42 -5.01 16.13
N LEU A 200 3.25 -4.71 15.57
CA LEU A 200 2.64 -3.38 15.65
C LEU A 200 1.58 -3.27 16.74
N GLY A 201 1.07 -4.40 17.25
CA GLY A 201 0.05 -4.43 18.31
C GLY A 201 -1.37 -4.13 17.84
N TYR A 202 -1.63 -4.23 16.54
CA TYR A 202 -2.94 -3.99 15.93
C TYR A 202 -3.30 -5.09 14.95
N GLU A 203 -4.57 -5.47 14.90
CA GLU A 203 -5.05 -6.46 13.92
C GLU A 203 -4.85 -5.93 12.49
N ILE A 204 -4.25 -6.75 11.63
CA ILE A 204 -3.94 -6.43 10.24
C ILE A 204 -4.58 -7.48 9.33
N VAL A 205 -5.25 -7.00 8.29
CA VAL A 205 -5.78 -7.82 7.21
C VAL A 205 -4.90 -7.68 5.98
N ILE A 206 -4.68 -8.77 5.23
CA ILE A 206 -3.94 -8.73 3.96
C ILE A 206 -4.89 -8.50 2.80
N ILE A 207 -4.53 -7.54 1.95
CA ILE A 207 -5.28 -7.09 0.80
C ILE A 207 -4.44 -7.37 -0.46
N ASN A 208 -4.91 -8.28 -1.30
CA ASN A 208 -4.21 -8.71 -2.52
C ASN A 208 -4.77 -7.99 -3.74
N ASP A 209 -4.36 -6.74 -3.94
CA ASP A 209 -4.98 -5.83 -4.92
C ASP A 209 -4.16 -5.56 -6.18
N TYR A 210 -2.87 -5.91 -6.18
CA TYR A 210 -1.97 -5.56 -7.26
C TYR A 210 -1.13 -6.75 -7.74
N GLN A 211 -1.76 -7.59 -8.55
CA GLN A 211 -1.11 -8.74 -9.20
C GLN A 211 -1.05 -8.51 -10.71
N THR A 212 0.11 -8.76 -11.33
CA THR A 212 0.31 -8.59 -12.79
C THR A 212 -0.69 -9.40 -13.61
N THR A 213 -1.15 -10.53 -13.09
CA THR A 213 -2.19 -11.39 -13.69
C THR A 213 -3.51 -10.69 -13.92
N ASN A 214 -3.80 -9.62 -13.16
CA ASN A 214 -5.04 -8.86 -13.25
C ASN A 214 -4.91 -7.65 -14.20
N LYS A 215 -3.72 -7.39 -14.77
CA LYS A 215 -3.47 -6.32 -15.75
C LYS A 215 -3.83 -6.78 -17.17
N ILE A 216 -3.90 -5.85 -18.12
CA ILE A 216 -4.15 -6.16 -19.54
C ILE A 216 -3.07 -7.12 -20.07
N ILE A 217 -1.82 -6.95 -19.65
CA ILE A 217 -0.70 -7.86 -19.98
C ILE A 217 -0.71 -9.22 -19.23
N GLY A 218 -1.69 -9.44 -18.34
CA GLY A 218 -1.72 -10.59 -17.42
C GLY A 218 -1.71 -11.94 -18.12
N LYS A 219 -2.42 -12.07 -19.25
CA LYS A 219 -2.44 -13.31 -20.05
C LYS A 219 -1.05 -13.65 -20.61
N LEU A 220 -0.33 -12.66 -21.14
CA LEU A 220 1.04 -12.86 -21.64
C LEU A 220 2.00 -13.18 -20.50
N TYR A 221 1.84 -12.53 -19.34
CA TYR A 221 2.63 -12.81 -18.13
C TYR A 221 2.49 -14.26 -17.65
N ASP A 222 1.26 -14.78 -17.60
CA ASP A 222 1.02 -16.17 -17.22
C ASP A 222 1.55 -17.16 -18.24
N ASN A 223 1.39 -16.86 -19.54
CA ASN A 223 1.97 -17.66 -20.61
C ASN A 223 3.51 -17.70 -20.51
N PHE A 224 4.14 -16.56 -20.25
CA PHE A 224 5.58 -16.45 -20.04
C PHE A 224 6.04 -17.34 -18.89
N LYS A 225 5.45 -17.20 -17.68
CA LYS A 225 5.84 -18.03 -16.52
C LYS A 225 5.69 -19.53 -16.77
N LYS A 226 4.70 -19.93 -17.58
CA LYS A 226 4.42 -21.32 -17.91
C LYS A 226 5.50 -21.90 -18.85
N ILE A 227 5.89 -21.14 -19.87
CA ILE A 227 6.78 -21.61 -20.95
C ILE A 227 8.26 -21.34 -20.64
N TYR A 228 8.54 -20.26 -19.91
CA TYR A 228 9.90 -19.77 -19.69
C TYR A 228 10.80 -20.82 -19.05
N LYS A 229 11.96 -21.00 -19.68
CA LYS A 229 13.08 -21.80 -19.20
C LYS A 229 14.28 -20.87 -19.00
N ILE A 230 14.91 -20.97 -17.84
CA ILE A 230 16.06 -20.12 -17.50
C ILE A 230 17.33 -20.66 -18.18
N PRO A 231 18.10 -19.83 -18.89
CA PRO A 231 19.42 -20.23 -19.40
C PRO A 231 20.37 -20.65 -18.28
N SER A 232 21.19 -21.67 -18.52
CA SER A 232 22.11 -22.23 -17.52
C SER A 232 23.03 -21.19 -16.88
N ASN A 233 23.62 -20.31 -17.68
CA ASN A 233 24.49 -19.22 -17.21
C ASN A 233 23.77 -18.20 -16.32
N LEU A 234 22.48 -17.94 -16.59
CA LEU A 234 21.68 -17.05 -15.76
C LEU A 234 21.32 -17.73 -14.43
N LEU A 235 20.97 -19.01 -14.45
CA LEU A 235 20.72 -19.78 -13.24
C LEU A 235 21.98 -19.86 -12.34
N ASP A 236 23.17 -20.01 -12.93
CA ASP A 236 24.43 -20.01 -12.18
C ASP A 236 24.68 -18.69 -11.44
N SER A 237 24.28 -17.55 -12.04
CA SER A 237 24.33 -16.26 -11.35
C SER A 237 23.40 -16.22 -10.12
N ILE A 238 22.23 -16.86 -10.22
CA ILE A 238 21.27 -16.99 -9.11
C ILE A 238 21.78 -17.96 -8.04
N LYS A 239 22.51 -19.01 -8.39
CA LYS A 239 23.13 -19.91 -7.39
C LYS A 239 24.16 -19.18 -6.51
N LYS A 240 24.88 -18.21 -7.09
CA LYS A 240 25.89 -17.36 -6.43
C LYS A 240 25.31 -16.13 -5.71
N CYS A 241 24.00 -15.96 -5.78
CA CYS A 241 23.23 -14.87 -5.17
C CYS A 241 23.40 -14.82 -3.64
N LYS A 242 24.11 -13.79 -3.13
CA LYS A 242 24.34 -13.63 -1.68
C LYS A 242 23.04 -13.42 -0.90
N TYR A 243 22.05 -12.70 -1.47
CA TYR A 243 20.77 -12.46 -0.79
C TYR A 243 19.89 -13.71 -0.73
N LEU A 244 19.93 -14.57 -1.76
CA LEU A 244 19.21 -15.84 -1.69
C LEU A 244 19.77 -16.68 -0.54
N SER A 245 21.09 -16.77 -0.43
CA SER A 245 21.75 -17.53 0.64
C SER A 245 21.52 -16.93 2.03
N TYR A 246 21.30 -15.61 2.12
CA TYR A 246 21.04 -14.94 3.39
C TYR A 246 19.57 -15.06 3.85
N TYR A 247 18.62 -14.93 2.92
CA TYR A 247 17.18 -14.90 3.24
C TYR A 247 16.49 -16.26 3.13
N TYR A 248 17.17 -17.30 2.62
CA TYR A 248 16.62 -18.65 2.55
C TYR A 248 17.48 -19.59 3.39
N SER A 249 16.83 -20.47 4.14
CA SER A 249 17.52 -21.60 4.75
C SER A 249 18.06 -22.51 3.64
N GLU A 250 19.03 -23.35 3.96
CA GLU A 250 19.62 -24.27 2.98
C GLU A 250 18.54 -25.14 2.30
N LYS A 251 17.59 -25.66 3.09
CA LYS A 251 16.44 -26.41 2.58
C LYS A 251 15.59 -25.59 1.62
N GLU A 252 15.14 -24.41 2.04
CA GLU A 252 14.31 -23.54 1.17
C GLU A 252 15.06 -23.14 -0.11
N ARG A 253 16.37 -22.89 0.00
CA ARG A 253 17.22 -22.53 -1.14
C ARG A 253 17.33 -23.69 -2.13
N ASN A 254 17.54 -24.91 -1.64
CA ASN A 254 17.61 -26.10 -2.50
C ASN A 254 16.26 -26.38 -3.17
N GLU A 255 15.14 -26.27 -2.46
CA GLU A 255 13.78 -26.39 -3.03
C GLU A 255 13.53 -25.35 -4.14
N TYR A 256 13.94 -24.10 -3.90
CA TYR A 256 13.83 -23.03 -4.88
C TYR A 256 14.68 -23.30 -6.12
N LEU A 257 15.96 -23.67 -5.94
CA LEU A 257 16.87 -23.93 -7.04
C LEU A 257 16.44 -25.15 -7.85
N ASN A 258 16.01 -26.24 -7.21
CA ASN A 258 15.50 -27.44 -7.89
C ASN A 258 14.31 -27.13 -8.82
N THR A 259 13.44 -26.20 -8.40
CA THR A 259 12.32 -25.72 -9.23
C THR A 259 12.82 -25.12 -10.55
N TRP A 260 13.91 -24.35 -10.51
CA TRP A 260 14.48 -23.71 -11.70
C TRP A 260 15.41 -24.62 -12.48
N GLU A 261 16.11 -25.55 -11.83
CA GLU A 261 16.92 -26.58 -12.50
C GLU A 261 16.06 -27.49 -13.37
N SER A 262 14.84 -27.81 -12.95
CA SER A 262 13.86 -28.55 -13.77
C SER A 262 13.41 -27.78 -15.02
N LYS A 263 13.66 -26.46 -15.08
CA LYS A 263 13.30 -25.55 -16.16
C LYS A 263 14.52 -24.89 -16.78
N VAL A 264 15.67 -25.55 -16.77
CA VAL A 264 16.89 -25.01 -17.38
C VAL A 264 16.88 -25.22 -18.90
N THR A 265 17.50 -24.30 -19.62
CA THR A 265 17.80 -24.43 -21.07
C THR A 265 19.29 -24.19 -21.33
N SER A 266 19.69 -24.33 -22.59
CA SER A 266 21.05 -24.06 -23.04
C SER A 266 21.54 -22.65 -22.67
N TYR A 267 22.85 -22.48 -22.73
CA TYR A 267 23.51 -21.19 -22.58
C TYR A 267 22.85 -20.12 -23.48
N PHE A 268 22.76 -18.90 -22.96
CA PHE A 268 22.27 -17.74 -23.69
C PHE A 268 23.26 -16.58 -23.57
N GLU A 269 23.68 -16.03 -24.71
CA GLU A 269 24.55 -14.86 -24.74
C GLU A 269 23.72 -13.59 -24.47
N THR A 270 23.93 -12.99 -23.30
CA THR A 270 23.27 -11.74 -22.92
C THR A 270 23.98 -10.54 -23.52
N TYR A 271 23.34 -9.37 -23.46
CA TYR A 271 24.03 -8.14 -23.86
C TYR A 271 25.29 -7.90 -23.05
N THR A 272 26.32 -7.33 -23.68
CA THR A 272 27.40 -6.64 -22.98
C THR A 272 26.88 -5.33 -22.38
N LYS A 273 27.68 -4.68 -21.53
CA LYS A 273 27.27 -3.43 -20.88
C LYS A 273 27.01 -2.34 -21.92
N GLU A 274 27.86 -2.24 -22.93
CA GLU A 274 27.74 -1.29 -24.04
C GLU A 274 26.49 -1.57 -24.88
N GLN A 275 26.22 -2.84 -25.18
CA GLN A 275 25.01 -3.24 -25.91
C GLN A 275 23.74 -2.90 -25.11
N TYR A 276 23.76 -3.13 -23.80
CA TYR A 276 22.65 -2.76 -22.92
C TYR A 276 22.45 -1.24 -22.84
N ASP A 277 23.53 -0.47 -22.78
CA ASP A 277 23.45 0.99 -22.72
C ASP A 277 22.91 1.57 -24.03
N VAL A 278 23.32 1.04 -25.19
CA VAL A 278 22.72 1.37 -26.50
C VAL A 278 21.25 0.98 -26.54
N TYR A 279 20.92 -0.24 -26.09
CA TYR A 279 19.54 -0.72 -26.00
C TYR A 279 18.67 0.23 -25.17
N LEU A 280 19.13 0.60 -23.97
CA LEU A 280 18.41 1.47 -23.07
C LEU A 280 18.25 2.87 -23.66
N LYS A 281 19.30 3.42 -24.29
CA LYS A 281 19.24 4.71 -24.97
C LYS A 281 18.16 4.72 -26.06
N ILE A 282 18.13 3.70 -26.92
CA ILE A 282 17.11 3.57 -27.98
C ILE A 282 15.71 3.46 -27.37
N CYS A 283 15.53 2.68 -26.30
CA CYS A 283 14.25 2.56 -25.62
C CYS A 283 13.75 3.90 -25.06
N LEU A 284 14.63 4.66 -24.40
CA LEU A 284 14.28 5.95 -23.80
C LEU A 284 14.01 7.03 -24.85
N GLU A 285 14.81 7.09 -25.92
CA GLU A 285 14.63 8.07 -27.01
C GLU A 285 13.33 7.84 -27.78
N ASN A 286 12.89 6.59 -27.92
CA ASN A 286 11.66 6.26 -28.64
C ASN A 286 10.41 6.26 -27.75
N GLN A 287 10.56 6.39 -26.43
CA GLN A 287 9.44 6.28 -25.50
C GLN A 287 8.40 7.39 -25.74
N TYR A 288 7.26 7.03 -26.34
CA TYR A 288 6.13 7.95 -26.54
C TYR A 288 4.94 7.64 -25.63
N LEU A 289 4.90 6.45 -25.04
CA LEU A 289 3.88 6.05 -24.08
C LEU A 289 4.29 6.48 -22.67
N PRO A 290 3.49 7.33 -21.99
CA PRO A 290 3.77 7.70 -20.61
C PRO A 290 3.62 6.47 -19.71
N ASN A 291 4.62 6.22 -18.87
CA ASN A 291 4.54 5.21 -17.81
C ASN A 291 3.81 5.80 -16.59
N ILE A 292 2.51 6.03 -16.71
CA ILE A 292 1.70 6.63 -15.65
C ILE A 292 0.54 5.71 -15.29
N ASP A 293 0.71 4.90 -14.25
CA ASP A 293 -0.40 4.22 -13.57
C ASP A 293 -0.94 5.11 -12.45
N ASN A 294 -1.92 5.95 -12.78
CA ASN A 294 -2.57 6.85 -11.81
C ASN A 294 -3.41 6.11 -10.75
N ASN A 295 -3.57 4.79 -10.85
CA ASN A 295 -4.57 4.02 -10.11
C ASN A 295 -3.97 2.77 -9.43
N HIS A 296 -2.69 2.85 -9.05
CA HIS A 296 -1.89 1.77 -8.51
C HIS A 296 -2.35 1.22 -7.15
N TYR A 297 -3.03 2.03 -6.32
CA TYR A 297 -3.49 1.63 -4.98
C TYR A 297 -5.01 1.55 -4.90
N ILE A 298 -5.53 0.62 -4.09
CA ILE A 298 -6.93 0.66 -3.62
C ILE A 298 -7.21 1.95 -2.85
N ASP A 299 -6.22 2.47 -2.13
CA ASP A 299 -6.37 3.64 -1.27
C ASP A 299 -5.15 4.56 -1.36
N LEU A 300 -5.40 5.84 -1.64
CA LEU A 300 -4.38 6.90 -1.70
C LEU A 300 -3.98 7.43 -0.31
N GLY A 301 -4.67 7.01 0.76
CA GLY A 301 -4.28 7.33 2.14
C GLY A 301 -4.94 8.58 2.72
N CYS A 302 -5.98 9.13 2.09
CA CYS A 302 -6.68 10.32 2.60
C CYS A 302 -7.33 10.06 3.98
N LEU A 303 -7.05 10.88 5.00
CA LEU A 303 -7.60 10.70 6.36
C LEU A 303 -8.97 11.35 6.60
N CYS A 304 -9.68 11.79 5.56
CA CYS A 304 -11.00 12.37 5.76
C CYS A 304 -11.98 11.32 6.34
N LYS A 305 -13.02 11.80 7.03
CA LYS A 305 -14.03 10.94 7.65
C LYS A 305 -14.68 9.96 6.65
N PRO A 306 -15.10 10.38 5.44
CA PRO A 306 -15.63 9.45 4.43
C PRO A 306 -14.68 8.31 4.05
N CYS A 307 -13.41 8.62 3.77
CA CYS A 307 -12.40 7.59 3.45
C CYS A 307 -12.16 6.65 4.63
N SER A 308 -12.13 7.19 5.86
CA SER A 308 -11.93 6.39 7.07
C SER A 308 -13.09 5.42 7.33
N ILE A 309 -14.34 5.84 7.10
CA ILE A 309 -15.52 4.95 7.17
C ILE A 309 -15.39 3.83 6.13
N LYS A 310 -15.03 4.16 4.89
CA LYS A 310 -14.88 3.14 3.84
C LYS A 310 -13.77 2.13 4.18
N ARG A 311 -12.64 2.57 4.74
CA ARG A 311 -11.59 1.66 5.22
C ARG A 311 -12.08 0.68 6.28
N GLN A 312 -12.87 1.16 7.24
CA GLN A 312 -13.45 0.28 8.28
C GLN A 312 -14.36 -0.77 7.66
N GLU A 313 -15.18 -0.40 6.67
CA GLU A 313 -16.01 -1.35 5.92
C GLU A 313 -15.14 -2.41 5.21
N LEU A 314 -14.11 -1.99 4.47
CA LEU A 314 -13.21 -2.89 3.77
C LEU A 314 -12.42 -3.80 4.72
N PHE A 315 -12.02 -3.27 5.88
CA PHE A 315 -11.36 -4.04 6.92
C PHE A 315 -12.25 -5.19 7.42
N GLN A 316 -13.52 -4.90 7.72
CA GLN A 316 -14.47 -5.94 8.17
C GLN A 316 -14.75 -6.97 7.05
N LYS A 317 -14.90 -6.53 5.80
CA LYS A 317 -15.04 -7.44 4.64
C LYS A 317 -13.83 -8.38 4.54
N ALA A 318 -12.62 -7.84 4.57
CA ALA A 318 -11.38 -8.63 4.45
C ALA A 318 -11.22 -9.60 5.64
N LYS A 319 -11.55 -9.15 6.85
CA LYS A 319 -11.54 -9.98 8.05
C LYS A 319 -12.47 -11.19 7.94
N ASN A 320 -13.61 -11.02 7.27
CA ASN A 320 -14.57 -12.09 7.01
C ASN A 320 -14.20 -12.97 5.80
N GLY A 321 -13.02 -12.78 5.20
CA GLY A 321 -12.57 -13.54 4.04
C GLY A 321 -13.16 -13.08 2.71
N THR A 322 -13.88 -11.96 2.68
CA THR A 322 -14.44 -11.41 1.45
C THR A 322 -13.33 -10.77 0.60
N LEU A 323 -13.28 -11.11 -0.68
CA LEU A 323 -12.35 -10.50 -1.63
C LEU A 323 -12.66 -9.01 -1.80
N ILE A 324 -11.63 -8.17 -1.70
CA ILE A 324 -11.75 -6.72 -1.87
C ILE A 324 -11.37 -6.34 -3.30
N SER A 325 -12.35 -5.91 -4.09
CA SER A 325 -12.15 -5.35 -5.43
C SER A 325 -12.46 -3.84 -5.51
N GLU A 326 -13.09 -3.29 -4.47
CA GLU A 326 -13.52 -1.90 -4.41
C GLU A 326 -12.33 -0.95 -4.12
N LYS A 327 -12.28 0.20 -4.80
CA LYS A 327 -11.30 1.27 -4.53
C LYS A 327 -11.89 2.36 -3.62
N ILE A 328 -11.02 3.04 -2.89
CA ILE A 328 -11.33 4.23 -2.08
C ILE A 328 -11.05 5.47 -2.93
N ASN A 329 -12.08 5.94 -3.64
CA ASN A 329 -12.02 7.22 -4.34
C ASN A 329 -12.51 8.35 -3.42
N HIS A 330 -11.61 9.28 -3.09
CA HIS A 330 -11.92 10.41 -2.21
C HIS A 330 -13.11 11.24 -2.72
N ASN A 331 -13.10 11.60 -4.00
CA ASN A 331 -14.10 12.50 -4.57
C ASN A 331 -15.49 11.86 -4.52
N ASP A 332 -15.58 10.59 -4.90
CA ASP A 332 -16.83 9.84 -4.89
C ASP A 332 -17.40 9.73 -3.46
N LEU A 333 -16.54 9.34 -2.51
CA LEU A 333 -16.95 9.17 -1.11
C LEU A 333 -17.35 10.48 -0.43
N VAL A 334 -16.64 11.59 -0.71
CA VAL A 334 -17.01 12.91 -0.20
C VAL A 334 -18.36 13.35 -0.76
N ASN A 335 -18.58 13.16 -2.06
CA ASN A 335 -19.85 13.49 -2.71
C ASN A 335 -21.01 12.66 -2.13
N GLU A 336 -20.83 11.36 -1.94
CA GLU A 336 -21.82 10.49 -1.31
C GLU A 336 -22.10 10.89 0.15
N TYR A 337 -21.06 11.18 0.91
CA TYR A 337 -21.20 11.58 2.31
C TYR A 337 -21.97 12.90 2.43
N ASN A 338 -21.64 13.90 1.62
CA ASN A 338 -22.31 15.19 1.61
C ASN A 338 -23.79 15.05 1.21
N LYS A 339 -24.11 14.22 0.21
CA LYS A 339 -25.51 13.89 -0.16
C LYS A 339 -26.27 13.28 1.02
N LYS A 340 -25.68 12.30 1.73
CA LYS A 340 -26.29 11.69 2.92
C LYS A 340 -26.53 12.71 4.04
N GLN A 341 -25.57 13.61 4.30
CA GLN A 341 -25.72 14.67 5.30
C GLN A 341 -26.84 15.65 4.96
N LEU A 342 -26.99 16.02 3.69
CA LEU A 342 -28.07 16.89 3.23
C LEU A 342 -29.44 16.23 3.47
N ILE A 343 -29.60 14.95 3.13
CA ILE A 343 -30.86 14.19 3.36
C ILE A 343 -31.20 14.14 4.86
N ILE A 344 -30.21 13.84 5.72
CA ILE A 344 -30.41 13.82 7.18
C ILE A 344 -30.84 15.21 7.69
N SER A 345 -30.22 16.27 7.19
CA SER A 345 -30.58 17.65 7.59
C SER A 345 -32.00 18.04 7.15
N GLN A 346 -32.44 17.58 5.98
CA GLN A 346 -33.81 17.82 5.48
C GLN A 346 -34.84 17.03 6.29
N ASN A 347 -34.57 15.76 6.60
CA ASN A 347 -35.44 14.94 7.44
C ASN A 347 -35.58 15.49 8.86
N ASN A 348 -34.48 15.99 9.45
CA ASN A 348 -34.51 16.62 10.77
C ASN A 348 -35.28 17.95 10.77
N LYS A 349 -35.19 18.75 9.69
CA LYS A 349 -36.01 19.95 9.52
C LYS A 349 -37.50 19.63 9.37
N ASN A 350 -37.84 18.53 8.71
CA ASN A 350 -39.23 18.09 8.56
C ASN A 350 -39.81 17.53 9.87
N ASN A 351 -39.02 16.79 10.65
CA ASN A 351 -39.43 16.29 11.96
C ASN A 351 -39.57 17.42 13.01
N ASN A 352 -38.75 18.47 12.93
CA ASN A 352 -38.89 19.66 13.79
C ASN A 352 -40.02 20.61 13.37
N LYS A 353 -40.73 20.37 12.26
CA LYS A 353 -41.99 21.06 11.92
C LYS A 353 -43.24 20.39 12.51
N TYR A 354 -43.10 19.20 13.10
CA TYR A 354 -44.20 18.44 13.72
C TYR A 354 -44.22 18.30 15.26
N PRO A 355 -43.43 19.01 16.10
CA PRO A 355 -43.60 18.91 17.55
C PRO A 355 -44.83 19.69 18.08
N ASP A 356 -45.35 20.69 17.34
CA ASP A 356 -46.38 21.59 17.87
C ASP A 356 -47.84 21.16 17.64
N LYS A 357 -48.10 20.23 16.71
CA LYS A 357 -49.48 19.71 16.54
C LYS A 357 -49.83 18.64 17.58
N ILE A 358 -48.88 17.82 18.02
CA ILE A 358 -49.15 16.79 19.04
C ILE A 358 -49.20 17.41 20.45
N ARG A 359 -48.41 18.46 20.73
CA ARG A 359 -48.50 19.20 22.01
C ARG A 359 -49.80 20.00 22.18
N LYS A 360 -50.39 20.52 21.09
CA LYS A 360 -51.71 21.18 21.13
C LYS A 360 -52.88 20.22 21.25
N ILE A 361 -52.80 19.02 20.67
CA ILE A 361 -53.86 18.00 20.83
C ILE A 361 -53.91 17.49 22.28
N ASN A 362 -52.76 17.22 22.92
CA ASN A 362 -52.73 16.74 24.32
C ASN A 362 -53.07 17.81 25.38
N THR A 363 -53.00 19.09 25.04
CA THR A 363 -53.43 20.18 25.95
C THR A 363 -54.91 20.54 25.79
N GLN A 364 -55.53 20.28 24.63
CA GLN A 364 -56.97 20.43 24.44
C GLN A 364 -57.78 19.24 24.97
N THR A 365 -57.29 18.00 24.86
CA THR A 365 -57.98 16.83 25.44
C THR A 365 -57.93 16.78 26.96
N ASN A 366 -56.88 17.29 27.60
CA ASN A 366 -56.82 17.37 29.07
C ASN A 366 -57.64 18.53 29.66
N LYS A 367 -57.95 19.58 28.87
CA LYS A 367 -58.89 20.63 29.31
C LYS A 367 -60.35 20.20 29.18
N SER A 368 -60.71 19.41 28.17
CA SER A 368 -62.09 18.91 28.04
C SER A 368 -62.42 17.81 29.06
N PHE A 369 -61.47 16.96 29.45
CA PHE A 369 -61.69 15.94 30.48
C PHE A 369 -61.87 16.55 31.90
N ASN A 370 -61.16 17.63 32.22
CA ASN A 370 -61.29 18.29 33.53
C ASN A 370 -62.56 19.15 33.65
N HIS A 371 -63.05 19.72 32.55
CA HIS A 371 -64.30 20.50 32.57
C HIS A 371 -65.56 19.59 32.69
N ALA A 372 -65.51 18.38 32.11
CA ALA A 372 -66.60 17.40 32.23
C ALA A 372 -66.70 16.80 33.66
N LYS A 373 -65.58 16.59 34.36
CA LYS A 373 -65.58 16.10 35.75
C LYS A 373 -66.07 17.14 36.77
N MET A 374 -65.82 18.44 36.57
CA MET A 374 -66.35 19.49 37.46
C MET A 374 -67.85 19.70 37.27
N SER A 375 -68.38 19.57 36.04
CA SER A 375 -69.83 19.71 35.79
C SER A 375 -70.66 18.59 36.42
N ALA A 376 -70.20 17.34 36.37
CA ALA A 376 -70.91 16.20 36.96
C ALA A 376 -70.88 16.20 38.50
N THR A 377 -69.86 16.81 39.11
CA THR A 377 -69.74 16.89 40.58
C THR A 377 -70.61 18.02 41.15
N MET A 378 -70.86 19.09 40.39
CA MET A 378 -71.72 20.21 40.83
C MET A 378 -73.23 19.93 40.70
N GLN A 379 -73.66 19.06 39.77
CA GLN A 379 -75.06 18.63 39.68
C GLN A 379 -75.46 17.61 40.76
N ASN A 380 -74.52 16.83 41.32
CA ASN A 380 -74.81 15.92 42.43
C ASN A 380 -74.82 16.59 43.82
N ILE A 381 -74.30 17.82 43.96
CA ILE A 381 -74.31 18.56 45.24
C ILE A 381 -75.57 19.43 45.39
N MET A 382 -76.28 19.77 44.30
CA MET A 382 -77.54 20.52 44.35
C MET A 382 -78.81 19.65 44.49
N ASN A 383 -78.71 18.32 44.44
CA ASN A 383 -79.86 17.40 44.63
C ASN A 383 -79.90 16.72 46.02
N ILE A 384 -79.16 17.23 47.02
CA ILE A 384 -79.19 16.72 48.43
C ILE A 384 -79.66 17.80 49.43
N LYS A 385 -80.24 18.90 48.95
CA LYS A 385 -80.99 19.83 49.80
C LYS A 385 -82.30 20.25 49.12
N ASN A 386 -83.25 19.34 49.12
CA ASN A 386 -84.67 19.55 49.41
C ASN A 386 -85.34 18.20 49.65
#